data_AF-A0A9P6ELZ3-F1
#
_entry.id   AF-A0A9P6ELZ3-F1
#
_cell.length_a   1.000
_cell.length_b   1.000
_cell.length_c   1.000
_cell.angle_alpha   90.00
_cell.angle_beta   90.00
_cell.angle_gamma   90.00
#
_symmetry.space_group_name_H-M   'P 1'
#
loop_
_entity.id
_entity.type
_entity.pdbx_description
1 polymer ?
#
loop_
_entity_poly.entity_id
_entity_poly.type
_entity_poly.pdbx_seq_one_letter_code
_entity_poly.pdbx_strand_id
1 'polypeptide(L)'
;MLATPGLEETTPSDGVLQLIERVNIADPNLSTLLDDDNNGNWGHRQFTAGNITWSGVLTSWDDLGNNNVACELIAATVRTCKVARHICFERKVATASYLADIYLDQIVDKLWELWQATGKPVAKMAKGKSTDQPINVNTTSGSTNQSTTSAVAGATDGSNDDRPSLAAVEKLLKALVKEDLKVFVDEHSISVTAAKKEATRLELTAAIIEDETCFTRAAFTSLEALLSEHKAKKVKKGGKKDN
;
A
#
# COMPACT_ATOMS: atom_id res chain seq x y z
N MET A 1 -2.39 23.76 -11.01
CA MET A 1 -2.91 22.41 -11.26
C MET A 1 -1.74 21.58 -11.75
N LEU A 2 -1.18 20.73 -10.90
CA LEU A 2 -0.18 19.76 -11.32
C LEU A 2 -0.96 18.59 -11.93
N ALA A 3 -0.87 18.43 -13.24
CA ALA A 3 -1.38 17.24 -13.91
C ALA A 3 -0.61 16.03 -13.34
N THR A 4 -1.32 15.13 -12.66
CA THR A 4 -0.85 13.80 -12.33
C THR A 4 -0.70 13.04 -13.65
N PRO A 5 0.54 12.66 -14.06
CA PRO A 5 0.70 11.86 -15.26
C PRO A 5 0.17 10.45 -14.99
N GLY A 6 -0.81 9.98 -15.78
CA GLY A 6 -1.24 8.57 -15.82
C GLY A 6 -2.52 8.17 -15.09
N LEU A 7 -3.46 9.11 -14.84
CA LEU A 7 -4.79 8.79 -14.25
C LEU A 7 -5.95 8.97 -15.26
N GLU A 8 -5.70 8.82 -16.56
CA GLU A 8 -6.83 8.64 -17.47
C GLU A 8 -7.36 7.23 -17.25
N GLU A 9 -8.57 7.10 -16.70
CA GLU A 9 -9.23 5.81 -16.56
C GLU A 9 -9.50 5.26 -17.96
N THR A 10 -8.75 4.25 -18.35
CA THR A 10 -8.96 3.53 -19.61
C THR A 10 -9.85 2.30 -19.36
N THR A 11 -10.40 1.76 -20.43
CA THR A 11 -11.16 0.50 -20.36
C THR A 11 -10.18 -0.65 -20.08
N PRO A 12 -10.41 -1.49 -19.07
CA PRO A 12 -9.58 -2.66 -18.81
C PRO A 12 -9.53 -3.59 -20.02
N SER A 13 -8.38 -4.23 -20.24
CA SER A 13 -8.22 -5.21 -21.30
C SER A 13 -9.08 -6.45 -21.03
N ASP A 14 -9.57 -7.06 -22.11
CA ASP A 14 -10.38 -8.29 -22.05
C ASP A 14 -9.59 -9.45 -21.41
N GLY A 15 -8.28 -9.49 -21.62
CA GLY A 15 -7.40 -10.48 -20.99
C GLY A 15 -7.36 -10.38 -19.46
N VAL A 16 -7.31 -9.15 -18.92
CA VAL A 16 -7.35 -8.90 -17.47
C VAL A 16 -8.71 -9.29 -16.89
N LEU A 17 -9.80 -8.90 -17.55
CA LEU A 17 -11.16 -9.26 -17.10
C LEU A 17 -11.37 -10.78 -17.12
N GLN A 18 -10.96 -11.46 -18.18
CA GLN A 18 -11.03 -12.92 -18.27
C GLN A 18 -10.17 -13.62 -17.21
N LEU A 19 -9.00 -13.06 -16.86
CA LEU A 19 -8.20 -13.57 -15.75
C LEU A 19 -8.94 -13.44 -14.43
N ILE A 20 -9.46 -12.25 -14.11
CA ILE A 20 -10.19 -11.98 -12.86
C ILE A 20 -11.41 -12.90 -12.75
N GLU A 21 -12.20 -13.00 -13.82
CA GLU A 21 -13.35 -13.89 -13.87
C GLU A 21 -12.94 -15.34 -13.58
N ARG A 22 -11.90 -15.85 -14.27
CA ARG A 22 -11.41 -17.21 -14.08
C ARG A 22 -10.98 -17.49 -12.65
N VAL A 23 -10.25 -16.56 -12.03
CA VAL A 23 -9.80 -16.70 -10.65
C VAL A 23 -11.01 -16.67 -9.69
N ASN A 24 -12.03 -15.86 -9.97
CA ASN A 24 -13.21 -15.73 -9.13
C ASN A 24 -14.17 -16.93 -9.19
N ILE A 25 -14.34 -17.55 -10.35
CA ILE A 25 -15.26 -18.69 -10.52
C ILE A 25 -14.62 -20.05 -10.22
N ALA A 26 -13.34 -20.06 -9.82
CA ALA A 26 -12.61 -21.29 -9.58
C ALA A 26 -13.20 -22.06 -8.37
N ASP A 27 -13.67 -23.28 -8.62
CA ASP A 27 -14.23 -24.17 -7.60
C ASP A 27 -13.24 -25.30 -7.24
N PRO A 28 -12.75 -25.34 -5.98
CA PRO A 28 -11.83 -26.38 -5.51
C PRO A 28 -12.44 -27.77 -5.33
N ASN A 29 -13.75 -27.90 -5.50
CA ASN A 29 -14.47 -29.16 -5.37
C ASN A 29 -14.81 -29.79 -6.73
N LEU A 30 -14.38 -29.19 -7.83
CA LEU A 30 -14.60 -29.74 -9.17
C LEU A 30 -13.96 -31.12 -9.31
N SER A 31 -14.77 -32.12 -9.68
CA SER A 31 -14.32 -33.50 -9.88
C SER A 31 -13.37 -33.68 -11.07
N THR A 32 -13.21 -32.64 -11.89
CA THR A 32 -12.32 -32.60 -13.06
C THR A 32 -10.99 -31.89 -12.78
N LEU A 33 -10.65 -31.67 -11.51
CA LEU A 33 -9.35 -31.09 -11.17
C LEU A 33 -8.23 -32.01 -11.65
N LEU A 34 -7.30 -31.42 -12.41
CA LEU A 34 -6.11 -32.10 -12.90
C LEU A 34 -5.15 -32.34 -11.72
N ASP A 35 -4.32 -33.37 -11.83
CA ASP A 35 -3.38 -33.79 -10.78
C ASP A 35 -2.41 -32.68 -10.34
N ASP A 36 -2.18 -31.65 -11.15
CA ASP A 36 -1.23 -30.57 -10.88
C ASP A 36 -1.81 -29.38 -10.09
N ASP A 37 -3.13 -29.23 -10.00
CA ASP A 37 -3.84 -28.13 -9.31
C ASP A 37 -4.51 -28.62 -8.02
N ASN A 38 -3.76 -29.35 -7.20
CA ASN A 38 -4.25 -29.93 -5.95
C ASN A 38 -3.60 -29.29 -4.71
N ASN A 39 -4.35 -29.24 -3.60
CA ASN A 39 -3.83 -28.89 -2.27
C ASN A 39 -3.01 -27.58 -2.27
N GLY A 40 -1.70 -27.68 -1.99
CA GLY A 40 -0.78 -26.53 -1.95
C GLY A 40 -0.51 -25.90 -3.31
N ASN A 41 -0.77 -26.63 -4.40
CA ASN A 41 -0.63 -26.14 -5.77
C ASN A 41 -1.89 -25.45 -6.29
N TRP A 42 -2.97 -25.45 -5.49
CA TRP A 42 -4.22 -24.75 -5.85
C TRP A 42 -3.95 -23.32 -6.28
N GLY A 43 -4.54 -22.92 -7.40
CA GLY A 43 -4.35 -21.62 -8.01
C GLY A 43 -3.51 -21.68 -9.27
N HIS A 44 -2.71 -22.74 -9.49
CA HIS A 44 -1.81 -22.82 -10.65
C HIS A 44 -2.59 -22.60 -11.94
N ARG A 45 -3.63 -23.40 -12.14
CA ARG A 45 -4.45 -23.36 -13.36
C ARG A 45 -5.16 -22.02 -13.51
N GLN A 46 -5.62 -21.43 -12.42
CA GLN A 46 -6.33 -20.16 -12.45
C GLN A 46 -5.42 -19.03 -12.96
N PHE A 47 -4.13 -19.09 -12.65
CA PHE A 47 -3.14 -18.10 -13.07
C PHE A 47 -2.41 -18.43 -14.38
N THR A 48 -2.44 -19.68 -14.87
CA THR A 48 -1.65 -20.10 -16.04
C THR A 48 -2.44 -20.76 -17.18
N ALA A 49 -3.73 -21.09 -16.99
CA ALA A 49 -4.48 -21.87 -17.97
C ALA A 49 -5.12 -21.04 -19.08
N GLY A 50 -5.36 -21.73 -20.22
CA GLY A 50 -5.71 -21.05 -21.47
C GLY A 50 -4.55 -20.18 -21.94
N ASN A 51 -4.62 -19.60 -23.12
CA ASN A 51 -3.55 -18.70 -23.61
C ASN A 51 -3.48 -17.36 -22.83
N ILE A 52 -3.90 -17.35 -21.57
CA ILE A 52 -4.14 -16.20 -20.70
C ILE A 52 -3.45 -16.51 -19.38
N THR A 53 -2.17 -16.19 -19.29
CA THR A 53 -1.40 -16.25 -18.05
C THR A 53 -1.43 -14.89 -17.37
N TRP A 54 -1.36 -14.86 -16.04
CA TRP A 54 -1.33 -13.59 -15.29
C TRP A 54 -0.22 -12.65 -15.78
N SER A 55 0.97 -13.20 -16.05
CA SER A 55 2.12 -12.45 -16.55
C SER A 55 1.96 -12.01 -18.01
N GLY A 56 1.17 -12.76 -18.79
CA GLY A 56 0.90 -12.47 -20.20
C GLY A 56 -0.16 -11.40 -20.42
N VAL A 57 -1.08 -11.21 -19.46
CA VAL A 57 -2.11 -10.16 -19.53
C VAL A 57 -1.73 -8.87 -18.80
N LEU A 58 -0.85 -8.94 -17.79
CA LEU A 58 -0.35 -7.76 -17.07
C LEU A 58 0.89 -7.19 -17.76
N THR A 59 0.71 -6.59 -18.94
CA THR A 59 1.82 -6.05 -19.73
C THR A 59 2.06 -4.56 -19.57
N SER A 60 0.99 -3.80 -19.33
CA SER A 60 1.01 -2.36 -19.10
C SER A 60 0.01 -1.99 -17.99
N TRP A 61 0.18 -0.81 -17.38
CA TRP A 61 -0.82 -0.29 -16.45
C TRP A 61 -2.14 0.07 -17.16
N ASP A 62 -2.05 0.48 -18.44
CA ASP A 62 -3.22 0.81 -19.26
C ASP A 62 -4.12 -0.42 -19.49
N ASP A 63 -3.55 -1.64 -19.46
CA ASP A 63 -4.31 -2.90 -19.55
C ASP A 63 -5.24 -3.13 -18.35
N LEU A 64 -4.93 -2.52 -17.19
CA LEU A 64 -5.79 -2.59 -16.00
C LEU A 64 -6.94 -1.59 -16.08
N GLY A 65 -6.77 -0.51 -16.84
CA GLY A 65 -7.78 0.53 -16.98
C GLY A 65 -7.84 1.51 -15.81
N ASN A 66 -7.96 0.98 -14.59
CA ASN A 66 -8.15 1.77 -13.37
C ASN A 66 -7.73 1.01 -12.11
N ASN A 67 -7.67 1.74 -10.99
CA ASN A 67 -7.28 1.19 -9.70
C ASN A 67 -8.24 0.13 -9.16
N ASN A 68 -9.55 0.23 -9.47
CA ASN A 68 -10.54 -0.72 -8.96
C ASN A 68 -10.30 -2.12 -9.52
N VAL A 69 -9.93 -2.23 -10.80
CA VAL A 69 -9.61 -3.51 -11.44
C VAL A 69 -8.34 -4.12 -10.85
N ALA A 70 -7.32 -3.31 -10.56
CA ALA A 70 -6.13 -3.79 -9.85
C ALA A 70 -6.47 -4.31 -8.44
N CYS A 71 -7.32 -3.59 -7.69
CA CYS A 71 -7.82 -4.04 -6.39
C CYS A 71 -8.66 -5.32 -6.50
N GLU A 72 -9.48 -5.45 -7.54
CA GLU A 72 -10.29 -6.64 -7.78
C GLU A 72 -9.42 -7.87 -8.07
N LEU A 73 -8.37 -7.71 -8.88
CA LEU A 73 -7.40 -8.77 -9.14
C LEU A 73 -6.67 -9.20 -7.86
N ILE A 74 -6.24 -8.26 -7.02
CA ILE A 74 -5.62 -8.56 -5.72
C ILE A 74 -6.62 -9.31 -4.84
N ALA A 75 -7.87 -8.83 -4.74
CA ALA A 75 -8.90 -9.46 -3.93
C ALA A 75 -9.21 -10.89 -4.41
N ALA A 76 -9.31 -11.11 -5.72
CA ALA A 76 -9.48 -12.43 -6.32
C ALA A 76 -8.30 -13.35 -5.97
N THR A 77 -7.07 -12.85 -6.07
CA THR A 77 -5.85 -13.59 -5.75
C THR A 77 -5.78 -13.97 -4.27
N VAL A 78 -6.11 -13.06 -3.36
CA VAL A 78 -6.19 -13.32 -1.91
C VAL A 78 -7.25 -14.38 -1.58
N ARG A 79 -8.41 -14.37 -2.26
CA ARG A 79 -9.41 -15.44 -2.11
C ARG A 79 -8.84 -16.79 -2.49
N THR A 80 -8.14 -16.89 -3.62
CA THR A 80 -7.47 -18.13 -4.05
C THR A 80 -6.45 -18.61 -3.02
N CYS A 81 -5.67 -17.69 -2.42
CA CYS A 81 -4.74 -18.02 -1.33
C CYS A 81 -5.46 -18.61 -0.12
N LYS A 82 -6.59 -18.01 0.30
CA LYS A 82 -7.40 -18.54 1.40
C LYS A 82 -7.95 -19.93 1.09
N VAL A 83 -8.43 -20.14 -0.14
CA VAL A 83 -8.92 -21.43 -0.60
C VAL A 83 -7.82 -22.48 -0.57
N ALA A 84 -6.61 -22.19 -1.10
CA ALA A 84 -5.49 -23.12 -1.05
C ALA A 84 -5.16 -23.58 0.38
N ARG A 85 -5.10 -22.64 1.33
CA ARG A 85 -4.86 -22.94 2.75
C ARG A 85 -5.99 -23.77 3.35
N HIS A 86 -7.23 -23.45 3.01
CA HIS A 86 -8.40 -24.16 3.51
C HIS A 86 -8.43 -25.61 3.01
N ILE A 87 -8.17 -25.85 1.72
CA ILE A 87 -8.08 -27.20 1.15
C ILE A 87 -7.03 -28.04 1.89
N CYS A 88 -5.83 -27.50 2.09
CA CYS A 88 -4.77 -28.21 2.80
C CYS A 88 -5.16 -28.49 4.26
N PHE A 89 -5.79 -27.54 4.93
CA PHE A 89 -6.29 -27.70 6.29
C PHE A 89 -7.32 -28.84 6.37
N GLU A 90 -8.36 -28.83 5.52
CA GLU A 90 -9.41 -29.85 5.51
C GLU A 90 -8.88 -31.23 5.17
N ARG A 91 -7.97 -31.31 4.19
CA ARG A 91 -7.36 -32.57 3.75
C ARG A 91 -6.21 -33.04 4.64
N LYS A 92 -5.86 -32.27 5.68
CA LYS A 92 -4.74 -32.53 6.60
C LYS A 92 -3.40 -32.72 5.88
N VAL A 93 -3.20 -31.94 4.81
CA VAL A 93 -1.96 -31.93 4.03
C VAL A 93 -1.04 -30.87 4.60
N ALA A 94 0.14 -31.29 5.06
CA ALA A 94 1.19 -30.37 5.44
C ALA A 94 1.94 -29.91 4.18
N THR A 95 1.95 -28.61 3.95
CA THR A 95 2.62 -27.98 2.81
C THR A 95 3.56 -26.90 3.33
N ALA A 96 4.78 -26.85 2.82
CA ALA A 96 5.78 -25.84 3.20
C ALA A 96 5.48 -24.45 2.61
N SER A 97 4.82 -24.40 1.46
CA SER A 97 4.51 -23.16 0.73
C SER A 97 3.27 -23.34 -0.16
N TYR A 98 2.41 -22.32 -0.26
CA TYR A 98 1.25 -22.34 -1.14
C TYR A 98 1.58 -21.61 -2.44
N LEU A 99 1.28 -22.23 -3.58
CA LEU A 99 1.59 -21.64 -4.88
C LEU A 99 0.78 -20.37 -5.14
N ALA A 100 -0.48 -20.32 -4.67
CA ALA A 100 -1.30 -19.12 -4.69
C ALA A 100 -0.63 -17.92 -3.96
N ASP A 101 0.07 -18.17 -2.84
CA ASP A 101 0.78 -17.11 -2.11
C ASP A 101 1.96 -16.57 -2.92
N ILE A 102 2.67 -17.45 -3.63
CA ILE A 102 3.76 -17.06 -4.53
C ILE A 102 3.22 -16.20 -5.69
N TYR A 103 2.05 -16.55 -6.24
CA TYR A 103 1.41 -15.73 -7.27
C TYR A 103 0.94 -14.38 -6.75
N LEU A 104 0.43 -14.30 -5.52
CA LEU A 104 0.06 -13.03 -4.91
C LEU A 104 1.25 -12.08 -4.85
N ASP A 105 2.39 -12.56 -4.37
CA ASP A 105 3.62 -11.79 -4.27
C ASP A 105 4.05 -11.28 -5.66
N GLN A 106 4.12 -12.19 -6.64
CA GLN A 106 4.48 -11.85 -8.02
C GLN A 106 3.52 -10.87 -8.69
N ILE A 107 2.22 -10.99 -8.46
CA ILE A 107 1.21 -10.08 -9.00
C ILE A 107 1.36 -8.70 -8.36
N VAL A 108 1.54 -8.61 -7.04
CA VAL A 108 1.72 -7.33 -6.35
C VAL A 108 2.98 -6.62 -6.85
N ASP A 109 4.10 -7.34 -6.95
CA ASP A 109 5.34 -6.82 -7.52
C ASP A 109 5.15 -6.33 -8.95
N LYS A 110 4.46 -7.12 -9.78
CA LYS A 110 4.20 -6.73 -11.17
C LYS A 110 3.33 -5.48 -11.26
N LEU A 111 2.25 -5.41 -10.49
CA LEU A 111 1.39 -4.23 -10.44
C LEU A 111 2.19 -2.99 -10.01
N TRP A 112 3.08 -3.13 -9.04
CA TRP A 112 3.96 -2.06 -8.60
C TRP A 112 4.96 -1.62 -9.68
N GLU A 113 5.56 -2.55 -10.42
CA GLU A 113 6.41 -2.24 -11.57
C GLU A 113 5.66 -1.46 -12.66
N LEU A 114 4.46 -1.94 -13.03
CA LEU A 114 3.62 -1.33 -14.05
C LEU A 114 3.19 0.09 -13.64
N TRP A 115 2.79 0.26 -12.38
CA TRP A 115 2.44 1.57 -11.83
C TRP A 115 3.61 2.55 -11.86
N GLN A 116 4.83 2.10 -11.57
CA GLN A 116 6.00 2.98 -11.61
C GLN A 116 6.34 3.42 -13.05
N ALA A 117 6.06 2.56 -14.04
CA ALA A 117 6.31 2.83 -15.44
C ALA A 117 5.42 3.93 -16.04
N THR A 118 4.25 4.21 -15.45
CA THR A 118 3.31 5.24 -15.98
C THR A 118 3.68 6.68 -15.64
N GLY A 119 4.50 6.93 -14.61
CA GLY A 119 4.55 8.30 -14.09
C GLY A 119 5.67 8.75 -13.16
N LYS A 120 6.74 7.99 -12.91
CA LYS A 120 7.90 8.58 -12.19
C LYS A 120 8.96 9.14 -13.14
N PRO A 121 9.29 10.45 -13.05
CA PRO A 121 10.69 10.85 -13.13
C PRO A 121 11.37 10.19 -11.94
N VAL A 122 11.96 9.01 -12.16
CA VAL A 122 12.78 8.37 -11.14
C VAL A 122 13.98 9.28 -10.93
N ALA A 123 14.01 9.99 -9.79
CA ALA A 123 15.22 10.62 -9.31
C ALA A 123 16.29 9.51 -9.25
N LYS A 124 17.17 9.51 -10.26
CA LYS A 124 18.38 8.69 -10.22
C LYS A 124 19.05 9.03 -8.90
N MET A 125 19.18 8.03 -8.03
CA MET A 125 20.24 8.06 -7.04
C MET A 125 21.55 8.10 -7.83
N ALA A 126 22.03 9.31 -8.10
CA ALA A 126 23.32 9.56 -8.69
C ALA A 126 24.36 9.15 -7.66
N LYS A 127 24.84 7.91 -7.79
CA LYS A 127 26.12 7.50 -7.25
C LYS A 127 27.16 8.42 -7.88
N GLY A 128 27.78 9.24 -7.03
CA GLY A 128 28.61 10.34 -7.44
C GLY A 128 29.73 9.95 -8.40
N LYS A 129 29.96 10.84 -9.36
CA LYS A 129 31.31 11.15 -9.82
C LYS A 129 31.32 12.59 -10.32
N SER A 130 31.99 13.45 -9.56
CA SER A 130 32.34 14.81 -9.92
C SER A 130 33.03 14.86 -11.28
N THR A 131 32.77 15.90 -12.08
CA THR A 131 33.80 16.73 -12.72
C THR A 131 33.16 18.09 -13.11
N ASP A 132 33.93 19.15 -12.86
CA ASP A 132 33.65 20.59 -12.92
C ASP A 132 33.25 21.19 -14.29
N GLN A 133 32.29 22.13 -14.22
CA GLN A 133 32.18 23.49 -14.84
C GLN A 133 32.15 23.70 -16.38
N PRO A 134 31.72 24.89 -16.90
CA PRO A 134 31.12 26.09 -16.24
C PRO A 134 29.79 26.63 -16.85
N ILE A 135 29.04 27.31 -15.98
CA ILE A 135 28.31 28.59 -16.12
C ILE A 135 27.90 29.07 -17.54
N ASN A 136 26.60 29.26 -17.78
CA ASN A 136 26.12 30.41 -18.55
C ASN A 136 24.83 31.00 -17.94
N VAL A 137 24.89 32.30 -17.69
CA VAL A 137 23.88 33.15 -17.10
C VAL A 137 23.03 33.67 -18.26
N ASN A 138 21.70 33.60 -18.19
CA ASN A 138 20.87 34.61 -18.81
C ASN A 138 19.48 34.71 -18.15
N THR A 139 19.37 35.78 -17.38
CA THR A 139 18.20 36.60 -17.06
C THR A 139 17.14 36.62 -18.17
N THR A 140 15.86 36.46 -17.83
CA THR A 140 14.78 37.31 -18.37
C THR A 140 13.60 37.31 -17.40
N SER A 141 13.23 38.53 -17.02
CA SER A 141 12.12 38.94 -16.17
C SER A 141 10.76 38.87 -16.88
N GLY A 142 9.67 38.77 -16.10
CA GLY A 142 8.31 39.10 -16.55
C GLY A 142 7.21 38.52 -15.65
N SER A 143 6.87 39.19 -14.55
CA SER A 143 5.56 39.86 -14.30
C SER A 143 4.35 38.91 -14.20
N THR A 144 3.89 38.55 -13.00
CA THR A 144 2.84 39.22 -12.19
C THR A 144 1.48 39.33 -12.89
N ASN A 145 0.47 38.61 -12.38
CA ASN A 145 -0.79 39.19 -11.89
C ASN A 145 -1.62 38.22 -11.04
N GLN A 146 -2.34 38.83 -10.11
CA GLN A 146 -3.08 38.30 -8.97
C GLN A 146 -4.56 37.99 -9.29
N SER A 147 -5.17 37.20 -8.39
CA SER A 147 -6.59 37.23 -7.95
C SER A 147 -7.67 36.84 -8.99
N THR A 148 -8.80 36.16 -8.69
CA THR A 148 -9.60 36.11 -7.46
C THR A 148 -10.57 34.91 -7.53
N THR A 149 -11.07 34.53 -6.36
CA THR A 149 -12.14 33.58 -6.00
C THR A 149 -13.38 33.49 -6.91
N SER A 150 -13.98 32.30 -7.01
CA SER A 150 -15.43 32.09 -6.79
C SER A 150 -15.76 30.61 -6.57
N ALA A 151 -16.60 30.39 -5.56
CA ALA A 151 -17.12 29.11 -5.11
C ALA A 151 -18.30 28.64 -5.98
N VAL A 152 -18.43 27.33 -6.18
CA VAL A 152 -19.71 26.65 -6.38
C VAL A 152 -19.65 25.30 -5.67
N ALA A 153 -20.71 25.04 -4.90
CA ALA A 153 -20.93 23.89 -4.05
C ALA A 153 -21.66 22.74 -4.78
N GLY A 154 -21.58 21.54 -4.18
CA GLY A 154 -22.45 20.38 -4.41
C GLY A 154 -21.79 19.31 -5.29
N ALA A 155 -21.69 18.04 -4.92
CA ALA A 155 -22.28 17.27 -3.82
C ALA A 155 -21.36 16.07 -3.53
N THR A 156 -21.07 15.81 -2.25
CA THR A 156 -20.38 14.58 -1.81
C THR A 156 -21.40 13.68 -1.14
N ASP A 157 -21.72 12.59 -1.83
CA ASP A 157 -22.41 11.42 -1.32
C ASP A 157 -21.44 10.65 -0.41
N GLY A 158 -21.82 10.49 0.86
CA GLY A 158 -20.94 10.11 1.95
C GLY A 158 -21.00 8.61 2.25
N SER A 159 -20.03 7.86 1.72
CA SER A 159 -19.60 6.60 2.33
C SER A 159 -18.44 6.93 3.27
N ASN A 160 -18.74 7.20 4.55
CA ASN A 160 -17.74 7.41 5.59
C ASN A 160 -17.03 6.08 5.91
N ASP A 161 -16.02 5.74 5.11
CA ASP A 161 -14.92 4.90 5.56
C ASP A 161 -14.14 5.70 6.61
N ASP A 162 -14.54 5.55 7.88
CA ASP A 162 -13.94 6.20 9.06
C ASP A 162 -12.55 5.62 9.41
N ARG A 163 -11.87 5.04 8.41
CA ARG A 163 -10.55 4.43 8.53
C ARG A 163 -9.49 5.49 8.19
N PRO A 164 -8.60 5.85 9.13
CA PRO A 164 -7.55 6.83 8.89
C PRO A 164 -6.59 6.33 7.80
N SER A 165 -6.22 7.22 6.88
CA SER A 165 -5.26 6.88 5.82
C SER A 165 -3.87 6.61 6.40
N LEU A 166 -3.13 5.69 5.79
CA LEU A 166 -1.76 5.35 6.19
C LEU A 166 -0.83 6.58 6.22
N ALA A 167 -1.00 7.50 5.27
CA ALA A 167 -0.26 8.76 5.24
C ALA A 167 -0.53 9.66 6.47
N ALA A 168 -1.76 9.65 6.99
CA ALA A 168 -2.11 10.40 8.20
C ALA A 168 -1.48 9.76 9.44
N VAL A 169 -1.52 8.42 9.55
CA VAL A 169 -0.87 7.66 10.63
C VAL A 169 0.64 7.91 10.62
N GLU A 170 1.31 7.78 9.47
CA GLU A 170 2.74 8.05 9.36
C GLU A 170 3.10 9.48 9.78
N LYS A 171 2.28 10.46 9.42
CA LYS A 171 2.51 11.86 9.79
C LYS A 171 2.44 12.05 11.31
N LEU A 172 1.50 11.39 11.99
CA LEU A 172 1.41 11.40 13.45
C LEU A 172 2.61 10.71 14.10
N LEU A 173 2.97 9.50 13.64
CA LEU A 173 4.13 8.76 14.15
C LEU A 173 5.43 9.54 13.97
N LYS A 174 5.58 10.27 12.86
CA LYS A 174 6.73 11.16 12.62
C LYS A 174 6.81 12.31 13.64
N ALA A 175 5.67 12.77 14.15
CA ALA A 175 5.59 13.88 15.11
C ALA A 175 5.75 13.46 16.58
N LEU A 176 5.61 12.17 16.89
CA LEU A 176 5.76 11.60 18.22
C LEU A 176 7.23 11.28 18.56
N VAL A 177 7.56 11.39 19.85
CA VAL A 177 8.87 11.00 20.40
C VAL A 177 8.89 9.50 20.74
N LYS A 178 10.08 8.94 20.98
CA LYS A 178 10.27 7.50 21.26
C LYS A 178 9.41 7.05 22.46
N GLU A 179 9.30 7.89 23.47
CA GLU A 179 8.57 7.61 24.70
C GLU A 179 7.06 7.46 24.46
N ASP A 180 6.47 8.34 23.66
CA ASP A 180 5.04 8.30 23.34
C ASP A 180 4.70 7.07 22.47
N LEU A 181 5.59 6.73 21.52
CA LEU A 181 5.44 5.51 20.72
C LEU A 181 5.51 4.25 21.57
N LYS A 182 6.34 4.25 22.62
CA LYS A 182 6.42 3.13 23.55
C LYS A 182 5.13 2.99 24.37
N VAL A 183 4.60 4.10 24.89
CA VAL A 183 3.31 4.11 25.59
C VAL A 183 2.20 3.54 24.69
N PHE A 184 2.16 3.95 23.43
CA PHE A 184 1.18 3.45 22.48
C PHE A 184 1.32 1.94 22.21
N VAL A 185 2.54 1.45 22.01
CA VAL A 185 2.84 0.02 21.84
C VAL A 185 2.41 -0.80 23.06
N ASP A 186 2.70 -0.31 24.27
CA ASP A 186 2.34 -0.98 25.52
C ASP A 186 0.80 -1.00 25.72
N GLU A 187 0.11 0.10 25.40
CA GLU A 187 -1.36 0.24 25.54
C GLU A 187 -2.12 -0.65 24.55
N HIS A 188 -1.61 -0.76 23.32
CA HIS A 188 -2.24 -1.56 22.25
C HIS A 188 -1.69 -2.99 22.15
N SER A 189 -0.82 -3.42 23.08
CA SER A 189 -0.21 -4.77 23.10
C SER A 189 0.46 -5.17 21.78
N ILE A 190 1.13 -4.22 21.13
CA ILE A 190 1.77 -4.42 19.83
C ILE A 190 3.07 -5.22 20.01
N SER A 191 3.24 -6.28 19.23
CA SER A 191 4.45 -7.12 19.30
C SER A 191 5.62 -6.46 18.58
N VAL A 192 6.62 -5.99 19.34
CA VAL A 192 7.85 -5.44 18.77
C VAL A 192 8.94 -6.52 18.72
N THR A 193 9.37 -6.90 17.53
CA THR A 193 10.47 -7.85 17.27
C THR A 193 11.85 -7.21 17.49
N ALA A 194 12.07 -6.61 18.67
CA ALA A 194 13.38 -6.04 18.98
C ALA A 194 14.38 -7.14 19.36
N ALA A 195 15.42 -7.33 18.54
CA ALA A 195 16.55 -8.22 18.86
C ALA A 195 17.49 -7.66 19.96
N LYS A 196 17.21 -6.45 20.47
CA LYS A 196 17.98 -5.74 21.49
C LYS A 196 17.08 -5.35 22.67
N LYS A 197 17.69 -5.16 23.84
CA LYS A 197 17.03 -4.84 25.13
C LYS A 197 16.21 -3.52 25.10
N GLU A 198 16.43 -2.67 24.09
CA GLU A 198 15.60 -1.49 23.82
C GLU A 198 15.29 -1.37 22.33
N ALA A 199 14.00 -1.24 22.00
CA ALA A 199 13.53 -0.90 20.68
C ALA A 199 13.87 0.56 20.35
N THR A 200 14.35 0.80 19.14
CA THR A 200 14.57 2.12 18.56
C THR A 200 13.25 2.75 18.12
N ARG A 201 13.24 4.08 17.95
CA ARG A 201 12.07 4.80 17.45
C ARG A 201 11.56 4.24 16.10
N LEU A 202 12.48 3.86 15.22
CA LEU A 202 12.14 3.32 13.90
C LEU A 202 11.51 1.93 14.00
N GLU A 203 12.02 1.07 14.88
CA GLU A 203 11.43 -0.25 15.14
C GLU A 203 10.02 -0.14 15.75
N LEU A 204 9.80 0.82 16.65
CA LEU A 204 8.45 1.09 17.19
C LEU A 204 7.50 1.60 16.09
N THR A 205 7.97 2.51 15.23
CA THR A 205 7.16 3.00 14.10
C THR A 205 6.84 1.88 13.11
N ALA A 206 7.79 1.01 12.79
CA ALA A 206 7.57 -0.13 11.90
C ALA A 206 6.53 -1.10 12.48
N ALA A 207 6.69 -1.48 13.76
CA ALA A 207 5.75 -2.37 14.44
C ALA A 207 4.31 -1.81 14.46
N ILE A 208 4.13 -0.51 14.66
CA ILE A 208 2.81 0.15 14.62
C ILE A 208 2.22 0.16 13.21
N ILE A 209 3.03 0.27 12.16
CA ILE A 209 2.56 0.27 10.77
C ILE A 209 2.21 -1.15 10.30
N GLU A 210 2.95 -2.16 10.77
CA GLU A 210 2.74 -3.57 10.43
C GLU A 210 1.55 -4.19 11.18
N ASP A 211 1.13 -3.59 12.29
CA ASP A 211 0.02 -4.09 13.10
C ASP A 211 -1.36 -3.62 12.57
N GLU A 212 -2.20 -4.59 12.20
CA GLU A 212 -3.53 -4.32 11.62
C GLU A 212 -4.49 -3.60 12.60
N THR A 213 -4.27 -3.73 13.92
CA THR A 213 -5.12 -3.11 14.96
C THR A 213 -4.89 -1.61 15.08
N CYS A 214 -3.76 -1.11 14.56
CA CYS A 214 -3.38 0.30 14.61
C CYS A 214 -4.12 1.19 13.59
N PHE A 215 -4.85 0.58 12.65
CA PHE A 215 -5.64 1.29 11.65
C PHE A 215 -7.11 1.46 12.04
N THR A 216 -7.44 1.30 13.32
CA THR A 216 -8.78 1.59 13.86
C THR A 216 -8.91 3.08 14.22
N ARG A 217 -10.14 3.60 14.18
CA ARG A 217 -10.45 4.98 14.61
C ARG A 217 -10.02 5.22 16.07
N ALA A 218 -10.19 4.23 16.94
CA ALA A 218 -9.79 4.28 18.34
C ALA A 218 -8.25 4.44 18.49
N ALA A 219 -7.47 3.63 17.78
CA ALA A 219 -6.02 3.73 17.77
C ALA A 219 -5.53 5.10 17.27
N PHE A 220 -6.20 5.65 16.24
CA PHE A 220 -5.88 6.97 15.73
C PHE A 220 -6.18 8.09 16.72
N THR A 221 -7.32 8.02 17.42
CA THR A 221 -7.66 8.98 18.48
C THR A 221 -6.64 8.91 19.63
N SER A 222 -6.15 7.72 20.00
CA SER A 222 -5.08 7.57 21.00
C SER A 222 -3.77 8.24 20.54
N LEU A 223 -3.37 8.09 19.27
CA LEU A 223 -2.19 8.77 18.72
C LEU A 223 -2.34 10.31 18.72
N GLU A 224 -3.53 10.81 18.38
CA GLU A 224 -3.83 12.25 18.43
C GLU A 224 -3.81 12.81 19.86
N ALA A 225 -4.31 12.03 20.83
CA ALA A 225 -4.27 12.38 22.24
C ALA A 225 -2.83 12.47 22.77
N LEU A 226 -1.99 11.48 22.47
CA LEU A 226 -0.56 11.49 22.83
C LEU A 226 0.17 12.69 22.20
N LEU A 227 -0.11 13.00 20.94
CA LEU A 227 0.51 14.15 20.26
C LEU A 227 0.06 15.48 20.89
N SER A 228 -1.21 15.58 21.26
CA SER A 228 -1.77 16.77 21.92
C SER A 228 -1.19 16.96 23.33
N GLU A 229 -1.04 15.87 24.08
CA GLU A 229 -0.41 15.88 25.41
C GLU A 229 1.07 16.28 25.32
N HIS A 230 1.81 15.73 24.34
CA HIS A 230 3.21 16.09 24.12
C HIS A 230 3.37 17.57 23.73
N LYS A 231 2.49 18.11 22.88
CA LYS A 231 2.46 19.55 22.55
C LYS A 231 2.17 20.39 23.80
N ALA A 232 1.21 20.01 24.63
CA ALA A 232 0.90 20.70 25.88
C ALA A 232 2.08 20.69 26.88
N LYS A 233 2.81 19.57 26.98
CA LYS A 233 4.04 19.45 27.80
C LYS A 233 5.17 20.34 27.29
N LYS A 234 5.33 20.50 25.97
CA LYS A 234 6.31 21.43 25.38
C LYS A 234 6.01 22.90 25.70
N VAL A 235 4.74 23.30 25.62
CA VAL A 235 4.32 24.69 25.93
C VAL A 235 4.59 25.03 27.41
N LYS A 236 4.35 24.10 28.34
CA LYS A 236 4.63 24.31 29.77
C LYS A 236 6.13 24.39 30.11
N LYS A 237 7.00 23.69 29.36
CA LYS A 237 8.46 23.78 29.56
C LYS A 237 9.09 25.04 28.95
N GLY A 238 8.43 25.67 27.98
CA GLY A 238 8.89 26.93 27.37
C GLY A 238 8.57 28.19 28.18
N GLY A 239 7.70 28.10 29.19
CA GLY A 239 7.26 29.25 30.00
C GLY A 239 8.07 29.56 31.26
N LYS A 240 9.26 28.94 31.45
CA LYS A 240 10.11 29.19 32.62
C LYS A 240 11.44 29.86 32.25
N LYS A 241 11.31 31.06 31.69
CA LYS A 241 12.21 32.21 31.67
C LYS A 241 11.22 33.37 31.54
N ASP A 242 10.86 34.08 32.59
CA ASP A 242 11.72 34.95 33.38
C ASP A 242 11.23 35.05 34.82
N ASN A 243 12.15 34.87 35.78
CA ASN A 243 12.40 35.78 36.90
C ASN A 243 13.73 35.40 37.57
#